data_AF-A0A940QF40-F1
#
_entry.id   AF-A0A940QF40-F1
#
_cell.length_a   1.000
_cell.length_b   1.000
_cell.length_c   1.000
_cell.angle_alpha   90.00
_cell.angle_beta   90.00
_cell.angle_gamma   90.00
#
_symmetry.space_group_name_H-M   'P 1'
#
loop_
_entity.id
_entity.type
_entity.pdbx_description
1 polymer ?
#
loop_
_entity_poly.entity_id
_entity_poly.type
_entity_poly.pdbx_seq_one_letter_code
_entity_poly.pdbx_strand_id
1 'polypeptide(L)'
;MREIHYKITEQDAGLAIEPFLKKSHGYSSRTIVKLKHYEEGIRLNGVHARTIDLLKEGDDLCITFLDNDNNLDNYIRSNVAVEISYDDEDILVYNKPPFMP
;
A
#
# COMPACT_ATOMS: atom_id res chain seq x y z
N MET A 1 -0.34 -2.84 -12.09
CA MET A 1 -0.25 -1.46 -11.55
C MET A 1 -1.57 -1.20 -10.89
N ARG A 2 -1.55 -0.79 -9.62
CA ARG A 2 -2.74 -0.64 -8.79
C ARG A 2 -2.78 0.76 -8.19
N GLU A 3 -3.96 1.38 -8.18
CA GLU A 3 -4.17 2.68 -7.53
C GLU A 3 -5.12 2.52 -6.33
N ILE A 4 -4.81 3.22 -5.23
CA ILE A 4 -5.68 3.35 -4.07
C ILE A 4 -5.98 4.83 -3.88
N HIS A 5 -7.28 5.16 -3.79
CA HIS A 5 -7.75 6.52 -3.60
C HIS A 5 -8.26 6.73 -2.17
N TYR A 6 -7.85 7.84 -1.57
CA TYR A 6 -8.31 8.30 -0.28
C TYR A 6 -8.98 9.67 -0.45
N LYS A 7 -10.25 9.74 -0.04
CA LYS A 7 -10.96 11.02 0.12
C LYS A 7 -10.64 11.58 1.49
N ILE A 8 -9.97 12.72 1.51
CA ILE A 8 -9.52 13.34 2.77
C ILE A 8 -10.72 13.96 3.49
N THR A 9 -10.90 13.56 4.74
CA THR A 9 -11.96 14.08 5.60
C THR A 9 -11.49 15.28 6.42
N GLU A 10 -12.41 15.97 7.08
CA GLU A 10 -12.08 17.05 8.02
C GLU A 10 -11.12 16.59 9.14
N GLN A 11 -11.22 15.32 9.57
CA GLN A 11 -10.36 14.75 10.62
C GLN A 11 -8.91 14.57 10.18
N ASP A 12 -8.69 14.41 8.87
CA ASP A 12 -7.37 14.21 8.28
C ASP A 12 -6.74 15.55 7.87
N ALA A 13 -7.53 16.62 7.81
CA ALA A 13 -7.08 17.94 7.39
C ALA A 13 -5.98 18.47 8.31
N GLY A 14 -4.93 19.02 7.71
CA GLY A 14 -3.75 19.52 8.42
C GLY A 14 -2.73 18.44 8.80
N LEU A 15 -3.01 17.15 8.55
CA LEU A 15 -1.98 16.11 8.61
C LEU A 15 -1.08 16.16 7.37
N ALA A 16 0.20 15.87 7.55
CA ALA A 16 1.06 15.57 6.41
C ALA A 16 0.71 14.17 5.85
N ILE A 17 1.00 13.96 4.56
CA ILE A 17 0.76 12.69 3.87
C ILE A 17 1.47 11.51 4.56
N GLU A 18 2.69 11.67 5.08
CA GLU A 18 3.42 10.55 5.73
C GLU A 18 2.71 10.01 6.99
N PRO A 19 2.36 10.84 7.99
CA PRO A 19 1.54 10.40 9.12
C PRO A 19 0.23 9.75 8.71
N PHE A 20 -0.47 10.32 7.72
CA PHE A 20 -1.74 9.79 7.23
C PHE A 20 -1.57 8.36 6.70
N LEU A 21 -0.61 8.14 5.79
CA LEU A 21 -0.35 6.80 5.24
C LEU A 21 0.15 5.83 6.31
N LYS A 22 1.05 6.27 7.18
CA LYS A 22 1.71 5.38 8.16
C LYS A 22 0.84 5.03 9.36
N LYS A 23 0.18 6.02 9.96
CA LYS A 23 -0.59 5.84 11.20
C LYS A 23 -2.04 5.47 10.94
N SER A 24 -2.69 6.12 9.98
CA SER A 24 -4.11 5.90 9.69
C SER A 24 -4.32 4.68 8.78
N HIS A 25 -3.41 4.45 7.83
CA HIS A 25 -3.53 3.36 6.84
C HIS A 25 -2.46 2.26 6.93
N GLY A 26 -1.58 2.30 7.93
CA GLY A 26 -0.66 1.21 8.25
C GLY A 26 0.46 0.97 7.24
N TYR A 27 0.77 1.94 6.38
CA TYR A 27 1.84 1.79 5.40
C TYR A 27 3.20 1.64 6.08
N SER A 28 3.99 0.65 5.62
CA SER A 28 5.34 0.47 6.13
C SER A 28 6.27 1.59 5.67
N SER A 29 7.31 1.89 6.46
CA SER A 29 8.34 2.86 6.05
C SER A 29 8.99 2.49 4.70
N ARG A 30 9.17 1.18 4.44
CA ARG A 30 9.72 0.69 3.16
C ARG A 30 8.79 1.01 2.00
N THR A 31 7.48 0.81 2.19
CA THR A 31 6.46 1.15 1.19
C THR A 31 6.49 2.64 0.87
N ILE A 32 6.50 3.50 1.89
CA ILE A 32 6.54 4.96 1.71
C ILE A 32 7.82 5.39 0.98
N VAL A 33 8.97 4.78 1.29
CA VAL A 33 10.22 5.04 0.55
C VAL A 33 10.08 4.68 -0.92
N LYS A 34 9.52 3.52 -1.26
CA LYS A 34 9.29 3.13 -2.65
C LYS A 34 8.36 4.11 -3.38
N LEU A 35 7.27 4.52 -2.74
CA LEU A 35 6.31 5.48 -3.30
C LEU A 35 6.96 6.83 -3.60
N LYS A 36 7.89 7.30 -2.75
CA LYS A 36 8.63 8.55 -2.99
C LYS A 36 9.59 8.51 -4.18
N HIS A 37 10.07 7.32 -4.56
CA HIS A 37 11.00 7.16 -5.69
C HIS A 37 10.28 7.12 -7.04
N TYR A 38 8.96 7.03 -7.05
CA TYR A 38 8.15 6.96 -8.25
C TYR A 38 7.29 8.21 -8.39
N GLU A 39 7.36 8.86 -9.55
CA GLU A 39 6.65 10.12 -9.81
C GLU A 39 5.13 9.97 -9.68
N GLU A 40 4.56 8.86 -10.15
CA GLU A 40 3.12 8.61 -9.99
C GLU A 40 2.79 7.93 -8.65
N GLY A 41 3.79 7.69 -7.77
CA GLY A 41 3.62 6.93 -6.54
C GLY A 41 2.72 7.62 -5.50
N ILE A 42 2.79 8.94 -5.43
CA ILE A 42 1.94 9.76 -4.55
C ILE A 42 1.46 10.96 -5.35
N ARG A 43 0.14 11.06 -5.54
CA ARG A 43 -0.50 12.22 -6.19
C ARG A 43 -1.59 12.78 -5.30
N LEU A 44 -1.61 14.10 -5.13
CA LEU A 44 -2.68 14.84 -4.47
C LEU A 44 -3.42 15.65 -5.53
N ASN A 45 -4.72 15.41 -5.69
CA ASN A 45 -5.55 16.03 -6.72
C ASN A 45 -4.98 15.87 -8.14
N GLY A 46 -4.41 14.70 -8.44
CA GLY A 46 -3.82 14.36 -9.74
C GLY A 46 -2.41 14.92 -9.98
N VAL A 47 -1.82 15.64 -9.03
CA VAL A 47 -0.47 16.20 -9.14
C VAL A 47 0.49 15.48 -8.19
N HIS A 48 1.73 15.23 -8.62
CA HIS A 48 2.77 14.64 -7.77
C HIS A 48 2.89 15.39 -6.43
N ALA A 49 2.91 14.65 -5.33
CA ALA A 49 2.92 15.21 -3.98
C ALA A 49 4.05 14.60 -3.13
N ARG A 50 4.60 15.42 -2.24
CA ARG A 50 5.63 15.01 -1.29
C ARG A 50 4.99 14.58 0.01
N THR A 51 5.65 13.68 0.72
CA THR A 51 5.10 13.13 1.96
C THR A 51 4.96 14.14 3.11
N ILE A 52 5.58 15.32 2.97
CA ILE A 52 5.46 16.45 3.90
C ILE A 52 4.31 17.40 3.58
N ASP A 53 3.71 17.27 2.39
CA ASP A 53 2.62 18.17 1.99
C ASP A 53 1.38 17.88 2.86
N LEU A 54 0.68 18.95 3.22
CA LEU A 54 -0.46 18.90 4.14
C LEU A 54 -1.76 18.62 3.39
N LEU A 55 -2.54 17.71 3.94
CA LEU A 55 -3.85 17.33 3.44
C LEU A 55 -4.91 18.37 3.80
N LYS A 56 -5.88 18.57 2.93
CA LYS A 56 -7.06 19.40 3.15
C LYS A 56 -8.32 18.57 2.92
N GLU A 57 -9.37 18.90 3.67
CA GLU A 57 -10.68 18.29 3.46
C GLU A 57 -11.11 18.43 1.98
N GLY A 58 -11.59 17.32 1.41
CA GLY A 58 -12.02 17.25 0.02
C GLY A 58 -10.91 16.93 -0.98
N ASP A 59 -9.64 16.89 -0.55
CA ASP A 59 -8.55 16.41 -1.41
C ASP A 59 -8.76 14.93 -1.81
N ASP A 60 -8.28 14.58 -3.01
CA ASP A 60 -8.13 13.21 -3.49
C ASP A 60 -6.65 12.82 -3.45
N LEU A 61 -6.28 11.97 -2.48
CA LEU A 61 -4.95 11.39 -2.41
C LEU A 61 -4.95 10.04 -3.13
N CYS A 62 -4.16 9.93 -4.20
CA CYS A 62 -3.98 8.72 -4.97
C CYS A 62 -2.59 8.13 -4.72
N ILE A 63 -2.55 6.85 -4.38
CA ILE A 63 -1.33 6.07 -4.17
C ILE A 63 -1.23 5.00 -5.25
N THR A 64 -0.13 5.01 -6.01
CA THR A 64 0.09 4.07 -7.11
C THR A 64 1.15 3.06 -6.72
N PHE A 65 0.76 1.79 -6.70
CA PHE A 65 1.65 0.66 -6.55
C PHE A 65 2.02 0.10 -7.91
N LEU A 66 3.32 0.00 -8.15
CA LEU A 66 3.83 -0.80 -9.25
C LEU A 66 3.92 -2.25 -8.76
N ASP A 67 3.31 -3.17 -9.52
CA ASP A 67 3.50 -4.61 -9.32
C ASP A 67 4.88 -4.98 -9.82
N ASN A 68 5.91 -4.52 -9.12
CA ASN A 68 7.28 -4.93 -9.39
C ASN A 68 8.01 -5.09 -8.07
N ASP A 69 7.90 -6.32 -7.57
CA ASP A 69 9.05 -7.08 -7.12
C ASP A 69 8.67 -8.56 -7.24
N ASN A 70 8.67 -9.06 -8.48
CA ASN A 70 8.84 -10.50 -8.73
C ASN A 70 10.28 -10.88 -8.34
N ASN A 71 10.66 -10.65 -7.08
CA ASN A 71 11.86 -11.20 -6.46
C ASN A 71 11.63 -12.67 -6.11
N LEU A 72 10.91 -13.39 -6.96
CA LEU A 72 10.59 -14.81 -6.81
C LEU A 72 11.87 -15.64 -6.68
N ASP A 73 12.97 -15.17 -7.27
CA ASP A 73 14.31 -15.75 -7.18
C ASP A 73 14.85 -15.83 -5.73
N ASN A 74 14.35 -15.00 -4.81
CA ASN A 74 14.75 -15.02 -3.40
C ASN A 74 13.86 -15.90 -2.52
N TYR A 75 12.79 -16.49 -3.06
CA TYR A 75 11.85 -17.30 -2.29
C TYR A 75 12.00 -18.78 -2.64
N ILE A 76 12.31 -19.61 -1.63
CA ILE A 76 12.20 -21.06 -1.77
C ILE A 76 10.70 -21.41 -1.77
N ARG A 77 10.20 -21.98 -2.86
CA ARG A 77 8.82 -22.48 -2.93
C ARG A 77 8.66 -23.61 -1.91
N SER A 78 7.68 -23.47 -1.02
CA SER A 78 7.27 -24.58 -0.16
C SER A 78 6.62 -25.66 -1.03
N ASN A 79 7.03 -26.92 -0.83
CA ASN A 79 6.36 -28.08 -1.45
C ASN A 79 5.12 -28.52 -0.65
N VAL A 80 4.75 -27.80 0.40
CA VAL A 80 3.56 -28.11 1.22
C VAL A 80 2.33 -27.58 0.50
N ALA A 81 1.44 -28.47 0.10
CA ALA A 81 0.11 -28.11 -0.37
C ALA A 81 -0.74 -27.61 0.81
N VAL A 82 -1.39 -26.46 0.65
CA VAL A 82 -2.33 -25.90 1.62
C VAL A 82 -3.70 -25.73 0.97
N GLU A 83 -4.75 -25.93 1.75
CA GLU A 83 -6.12 -25.71 1.29
C GLU A 83 -6.42 -24.20 1.29
N ILE A 84 -6.73 -23.67 0.10
CA ILE A 84 -7.16 -22.30 -0.11
C ILE A 84 -8.68 -22.25 0.02
N SER A 85 -9.17 -21.49 0.99
CA SER A 85 -10.62 -21.32 1.23
C SER A 85 -11.21 -20.16 0.44
N TYR A 86 -10.38 -19.19 0.05
CA TYR A 86 -10.77 -18.03 -0.75
C TYR A 86 -9.56 -17.42 -1.47
N ASP A 87 -9.77 -16.96 -2.70
CA ASP A 87 -8.75 -16.31 -3.53
C ASP A 87 -9.41 -15.27 -4.44
N ASP A 88 -8.93 -14.02 -4.39
CA ASP A 88 -9.28 -12.95 -5.32
C ASP A 88 -8.06 -12.07 -5.66
N GLU A 89 -8.27 -10.94 -6.33
CA GLU A 89 -7.19 -10.02 -6.74
C GLU A 89 -6.45 -9.36 -5.57
N ASP A 90 -7.04 -9.31 -4.39
CA ASP A 90 -6.56 -8.54 -3.24
C ASP A 90 -6.15 -9.41 -2.04
N ILE A 91 -6.86 -10.52 -1.80
CA ILE A 91 -6.70 -11.36 -0.63
C ILE A 91 -6.70 -12.85 -0.98
N LEU A 92 -5.79 -13.57 -0.34
CA LEU A 92 -5.74 -15.03 -0.33
C LEU A 92 -5.97 -15.52 1.10
N VAL A 93 -6.97 -16.37 1.31
CA VAL A 93 -7.26 -17.00 2.59
C VAL A 93 -6.98 -18.48 2.48
N TYR A 94 -6.16 -18.99 3.40
CA TYR A 94 -5.82 -20.40 3.47
C TYR A 94 -5.75 -20.88 4.93
N ASN A 95 -5.98 -22.17 5.11
CA ASN A 95 -5.87 -22.82 6.42
C ASN A 95 -4.40 -23.13 6.73
N LYS A 96 -3.74 -22.27 7.51
CA LYS A 96 -2.32 -22.43 7.89
C LYS A 96 -2.13 -23.65 8.80
N PRO A 97 -1.35 -24.69 8.38
CA PRO A 97 -1.10 -25.86 9.21
C PRO A 97 -0.15 -25.53 10.38
N PRO A 98 -0.16 -26.33 11.46
CA PRO A 98 0.82 -26.22 12.53
C PRO A 98 2.26 -26.28 11.99
N PHE A 99 3.17 -25.54 12.64
CA PHE A 99 4.61 -25.52 12.34
C PHE A 99 5.02 -24.95 10.97
N MET A 100 4.10 -24.38 10.19
CA MET A 100 4.47 -23.51 9.06
C MET A 100 4.95 -22.15 9.62
N PRO A 101 6.08 -21.57 9.16
CA PRO A 101 6.51 -20.24 9.58
C PRO A 101 5.69 -19.11 8.98
#